data_AF-A0A2N2LVY6-F1
#
_entry.id   AF-A0A2N2LVY6-F1
#
_cell.length_a   1.000
_cell.length_b   1.000
_cell.length_c   1.000
_cell.angle_alpha   90.00
_cell.angle_beta   90.00
_cell.angle_gamma   90.00
#
_symmetry.space_group_name_H-M   'P 1'
#
loop_
_entity.id
_entity.type
_entity.pdbx_description
1 polymer ?
#
loop_
_entity_poly.entity_id
_entity_poly.type
_entity_poly.pdbx_seq_one_letter_code
_entity_poly.pdbx_strand_id
1 'polypeptide(L)'
;MESNSQTQYSTWDQIKDDSKRLLNTLEKAIDQSAENLSKLVLITLEPEERKQLEKLVDSKLVSNIKDAASMMIQEGIKARSDLFTQINQTNGDIEKLKNQLEVNFSTKKSE
;
A
#
# COMPACT_ATOMS: atom_id res chain seq x y z
N MET A 1 12.68 43.05 31.14
CA MET A 1 11.56 42.58 30.32
C MET A 1 12.17 42.02 29.05
N GLU A 2 12.52 40.74 29.03
CA GLU A 2 13.03 40.07 27.84
C GLU A 2 12.01 38.99 27.48
N SER A 3 11.11 39.35 26.55
CA SER A 3 10.16 38.43 25.94
C SER A 3 10.89 37.52 24.97
N ASN A 4 11.14 36.29 25.42
CA ASN A 4 11.77 35.21 24.68
C ASN A 4 10.83 34.74 23.55
N SER A 5 11.21 35.05 22.31
CA SER A 5 10.53 34.66 21.08
C SER A 5 10.80 33.18 20.76
N GLN A 6 9.98 32.29 21.30
CA GLN A 6 9.93 30.91 20.81
C GLN A 6 9.19 30.88 19.47
N THR A 7 9.97 30.74 18.41
CA THR A 7 9.54 30.52 17.03
C THR A 7 8.68 29.27 16.94
N GLN A 8 7.40 29.50 16.67
CA GLN A 8 6.40 28.49 16.36
C GLN A 8 6.76 27.85 15.01
N TYR A 9 7.47 26.72 15.04
CA TYR A 9 7.69 25.91 13.85
C TYR A 9 6.34 25.52 13.25
N SER A 10 6.10 25.94 12.02
CA SER A 10 4.85 25.69 11.31
C SER A 10 4.71 24.19 11.03
N THR A 11 3.53 23.62 11.32
CA THR A 11 3.16 22.24 10.98
C THR A 11 3.48 21.88 9.52
N TRP A 12 3.48 22.87 8.63
CA TRP A 12 3.85 22.73 7.22
C TRP A 12 5.33 22.42 7.00
N ASP A 13 6.23 22.98 7.80
CA ASP A 13 7.67 22.72 7.70
C ASP A 13 8.00 21.29 8.16
N GLN A 14 7.28 20.80 9.17
CA GLN A 14 7.39 19.42 9.66
C GLN A 14 6.91 18.42 8.61
N ILE A 15 5.74 18.65 7.99
CA ILE A 15 5.22 17.79 6.92
C ILE A 15 6.18 17.76 5.72
N LYS A 16 6.79 18.90 5.39
CA LYS A 16 7.78 18.99 4.30
C LYS A 16 9.06 18.23 4.64
N ASP A 17 9.54 18.28 5.87
CA ASP A 17 10.72 17.54 6.32
C ASP A 17 10.44 16.03 6.35
N ASP A 18 9.29 15.61 6.86
CA ASP A 18 8.88 14.19 6.87
C ASP A 18 8.75 13.63 5.45
N SER A 19 8.21 14.42 4.53
CA SER A 19 8.13 14.05 3.10
C SER A 19 9.53 13.89 2.49
N LYS A 20 10.47 14.79 2.80
CA LYS A 20 11.86 14.67 2.34
C LYS A 20 12.55 13.45 2.92
N ARG A 21 12.35 13.14 4.20
CA ARG A 21 12.91 11.95 4.85
C ARG A 21 12.36 10.67 4.25
N LEU A 22 11.07 10.63 3.93
CA LEU A 22 10.43 9.53 3.20
C LEU A 22 11.10 9.34 1.84
N LEU A 23 11.24 10.39 1.04
CA LEU A 23 11.89 10.32 -0.26
C LEU A 23 13.35 9.86 -0.16
N ASN A 24 14.12 10.36 0.81
CA ASN A 24 15.50 9.92 1.04
C ASN A 24 15.59 8.46 1.52
N THR A 25 14.58 7.99 2.26
CA THR A 25 14.50 6.59 2.69
C THR A 25 14.15 5.68 1.52
N LEU A 26 13.26 6.13 0.63
CA LEU A 26 12.95 5.46 -0.62
C LEU A 26 14.17 5.43 -1.55
N GLU A 27 14.92 6.53 -1.67
CA GLU A 27 16.19 6.58 -2.42
C GLU A 27 17.19 5.54 -1.92
N LYS A 28 17.39 5.43 -0.60
CA LYS A 28 18.24 4.39 0.01
C LYS A 28 17.67 2.97 -0.13
N ALA A 29 16.35 2.83 -0.21
CA ALA A 29 15.70 1.55 -0.47
C ALA A 29 15.80 1.18 -1.96
N ILE A 30 15.96 2.14 -2.86
CA ILE A 30 16.17 1.92 -4.30
C ILE A 30 17.52 1.27 -4.59
N ASP A 31 18.51 1.49 -3.74
CA ASP A 31 19.78 0.76 -3.77
C ASP A 31 19.64 -0.72 -3.36
N GLN A 32 18.48 -1.13 -2.82
CA GLN A 32 18.15 -2.52 -2.54
C GLN A 32 17.43 -3.14 -3.75
N SER A 33 17.66 -4.43 -4.01
CA SER A 33 17.19 -5.15 -5.21
C SER A 33 15.75 -4.78 -5.64
N ALA A 34 15.49 -4.70 -6.94
CA ALA A 34 14.20 -4.33 -7.54
C ALA A 34 12.97 -5.07 -6.96
N GLU A 35 13.15 -6.30 -6.45
CA GLU A 35 12.11 -7.09 -5.80
C GLU A 35 11.62 -6.52 -4.46
N ASN A 36 12.44 -5.72 -3.75
CA ASN A 36 12.05 -5.10 -2.49
C ASN A 36 11.31 -3.78 -2.71
N LEU A 37 11.65 -3.08 -3.79
CA LEU A 37 10.93 -1.87 -4.21
C LEU A 37 9.51 -2.16 -4.67
N SER A 38 9.28 -3.28 -5.35
CA SER A 38 7.93 -3.66 -5.81
C SER A 38 6.95 -3.95 -4.66
N LYS A 39 7.46 -4.13 -3.43
CA LYS A 39 6.67 -4.36 -2.22
C LYS A 39 6.29 -3.07 -1.49
N LEU A 40 6.84 -1.92 -1.89
CA LEU A 40 6.56 -0.64 -1.25
C LEU A 40 5.32 0.02 -1.85
N VAL A 41 4.39 0.42 -0.99
CA VAL A 41 3.23 1.21 -1.36
C VAL A 41 3.18 2.44 -0.47
N LEU A 42 3.19 3.63 -1.08
CA LEU A 42 2.92 4.88 -0.38
C LEU A 42 1.41 5.12 -0.41
N ILE A 43 0.81 5.27 0.78
CA ILE A 43 -0.63 5.47 0.93
C ILE A 43 -0.85 6.81 1.64
N THR A 44 -1.66 7.67 1.04
CA THR A 44 -2.18 8.87 1.69
C THR A 44 -3.41 8.46 2.52
N LEU A 45 -3.43 8.85 3.78
CA LEU A 45 -4.55 8.59 4.68
C LEU A 45 -5.37 9.86 4.86
N GLU A 46 -6.69 9.72 4.84
CA GLU A 46 -7.58 10.79 5.26
C GLU A 46 -7.48 11.02 6.79
N PRO A 47 -7.76 12.24 7.30
CA PRO A 47 -7.58 12.56 8.71
C PRO A 47 -8.29 11.60 9.68
N GLU A 48 -9.50 11.15 9.33
CA GLU A 48 -10.22 10.19 10.16
C GLU A 48 -9.64 8.78 10.11
N GLU A 49 -9.15 8.33 8.96
CA GLU A 49 -8.49 7.02 8.84
C GLU A 49 -7.24 6.98 9.72
N ARG A 50 -6.41 8.02 9.64
CA ARG A 50 -5.23 8.18 10.49
C ARG A 50 -5.58 8.12 11.97
N LYS A 51 -6.64 8.82 12.39
CA LYS A 51 -7.11 8.83 13.78
C LYS A 51 -7.57 7.46 14.25
N GLN A 52 -8.22 6.66 13.39
CA GLN A 52 -8.57 5.28 13.76
C GLN A 52 -7.32 4.41 13.94
N LEU A 53 -6.31 4.56 13.09
CA LEU A 53 -5.04 3.83 13.24
C LEU A 53 -4.30 4.25 14.51
N GLU A 54 -4.29 5.54 14.86
CA GLU A 54 -3.69 6.05 16.09
C GLU A 54 -4.32 5.42 17.34
N LYS A 55 -5.65 5.22 17.35
CA LYS A 55 -6.32 4.49 18.46
C LYS A 55 -5.79 3.06 18.64
N LEU A 56 -5.44 2.37 17.56
CA LEU A 56 -4.87 1.03 17.64
C LEU A 56 -3.49 1.06 18.31
N VAL A 57 -2.69 2.09 18.01
CA VAL A 57 -1.40 2.32 18.67
C VAL A 57 -1.61 2.67 20.15
N ASP A 58 -2.52 3.60 20.44
CA ASP A 58 -2.82 4.06 21.81
C ASP A 58 -3.33 2.92 22.71
N SER A 59 -4.10 1.99 22.13
CA SER A 59 -4.58 0.79 22.81
C SER A 59 -3.49 -0.26 23.07
N LYS A 60 -2.26 -0.03 22.60
CA LYS A 60 -1.11 -0.95 22.66
C LYS A 60 -1.32 -2.28 21.94
N LEU A 61 -2.30 -2.36 21.03
CA LEU A 61 -2.47 -3.52 20.15
C LEU A 61 -1.31 -3.65 19.15
N VAL A 62 -0.73 -2.52 18.75
CA VAL A 62 0.36 -2.41 17.79
C VAL A 62 1.33 -1.31 18.22
N SER A 63 2.58 -1.39 17.75
CA SER A 63 3.67 -0.52 18.22
C SER A 63 3.71 0.85 17.55
N ASN A 64 3.17 0.99 16.34
CA ASN A 64 3.21 2.21 15.54
C ASN A 64 2.13 2.18 14.45
N ILE A 65 1.94 3.33 13.77
CA ILE A 65 0.92 3.50 12.72
C ILE A 65 1.15 2.57 11.52
N LYS A 66 2.40 2.27 11.16
CA LYS A 66 2.71 1.33 10.07
C LYS A 66 2.21 -0.07 10.41
N ASP A 67 2.44 -0.54 11.64
CA ASP A 67 1.97 -1.84 12.09
C ASP A 67 0.43 -1.87 12.18
N ALA A 68 -0.19 -0.77 12.60
CA ALA A 68 -1.64 -0.60 12.57
C ALA A 68 -2.21 -0.74 11.14
N ALA A 69 -1.63 -0.01 10.18
CA ALA A 69 -2.04 -0.07 8.78
C ALA A 69 -1.84 -1.48 8.19
N SER A 70 -0.69 -2.10 8.46
CA SER A 70 -0.38 -3.47 8.02
C SER A 70 -1.40 -4.47 8.56
N MET A 71 -1.73 -4.40 9.86
CA MET A 71 -2.75 -5.23 10.49
C MET A 71 -4.11 -5.04 9.82
N MET A 72 -4.55 -3.79 9.60
CA MET A 72 -5.83 -3.49 8.97
C MET A 72 -5.89 -3.97 7.51
N ILE A 73 -4.80 -3.85 6.75
CA ILE A 73 -4.71 -4.38 5.38
C ILE A 73 -4.85 -5.91 5.39
N GLN A 74 -4.15 -6.61 6.30
CA GLN A 74 -4.23 -8.06 6.42
C GLN A 74 -5.65 -8.53 6.79
N GLU A 75 -6.29 -7.88 7.77
CA GLU A 75 -7.66 -8.21 8.15
C GLU A 75 -8.66 -7.86 7.04
N GLY A 76 -8.47 -6.76 6.33
CA GLY A 76 -9.28 -6.41 5.16
C GLY A 76 -9.17 -7.44 4.04
N ILE A 77 -7.96 -7.96 3.76
CA ILE A 77 -7.75 -9.02 2.78
C ILE A 77 -8.46 -10.31 3.20
N LYS A 78 -8.34 -10.72 4.47
CA LYS A 78 -9.02 -11.90 5.01
C LYS A 78 -10.54 -11.75 4.96
N ALA A 79 -11.06 -10.60 5.39
CA ALA A 79 -12.49 -10.33 5.45
C ALA A 79 -13.15 -10.28 4.05
N ARG A 80 -12.36 -10.10 3.00
CA ARG A 80 -12.79 -10.07 1.58
C ARG A 80 -12.23 -11.24 0.77
N SER A 81 -11.88 -12.36 1.40
CA SER A 81 -11.32 -13.53 0.72
C SER A 81 -12.23 -14.09 -0.37
N ASP A 82 -13.54 -13.94 -0.19
CA ASP A 82 -14.58 -14.27 -1.16
C ASP A 82 -14.43 -13.50 -2.48
N LEU A 83 -14.22 -12.18 -2.39
CA LEU A 83 -13.97 -11.33 -3.56
C LEU A 83 -12.73 -11.78 -4.33
N PHE A 84 -11.62 -12.05 -3.63
CA PHE A 84 -10.40 -12.52 -4.27
C PHE A 84 -10.57 -13.91 -4.91
N THR A 85 -11.38 -14.77 -4.30
CA THR A 85 -11.73 -16.08 -4.89
C THR A 85 -12.47 -15.89 -6.22
N GLN A 86 -13.44 -14.98 -6.26
CA GLN A 86 -14.18 -14.66 -7.49
C GLN A 86 -13.29 -14.05 -8.57
N ILE A 87 -12.38 -13.15 -8.21
CA ILE A 87 -11.37 -12.58 -9.13
C ILE A 87 -10.52 -13.70 -9.74
N ASN A 88 -10.01 -14.62 -8.90
CA ASN A 88 -9.20 -15.73 -9.36
C ASN A 88 -9.95 -16.67 -10.30
N GLN A 89 -11.21 -16.97 -9.99
CA GLN A 89 -12.06 -17.78 -10.85
C GLN A 89 -12.26 -17.12 -12.22
N THR A 90 -12.59 -15.82 -12.22
CA THR A 90 -12.80 -15.05 -13.46
C THR A 90 -11.53 -15.02 -14.31
N ASN A 91 -10.38 -14.78 -13.70
CA ASN A 91 -9.09 -14.81 -14.40
C ASN A 91 -8.78 -16.18 -14.99
N GLY A 92 -9.07 -17.26 -14.24
CA GLY A 92 -8.93 -18.63 -14.73
C GLY A 92 -9.82 -18.92 -15.95
N ASP A 93 -11.04 -18.39 -15.96
CA ASP A 93 -11.95 -18.55 -17.09
C ASP A 93 -11.51 -17.71 -18.30
N ILE A 94 -10.95 -16.50 -18.08
CA ILE A 94 -10.31 -15.70 -19.14
C ILE A 94 -9.17 -16.48 -19.80
N GLU A 95 -8.29 -17.10 -19.01
CA GLU A 95 -7.15 -17.87 -19.55
C GLU A 95 -7.62 -19.10 -20.33
N LYS A 96 -8.66 -19.81 -19.86
CA LYS A 96 -9.28 -20.91 -20.65
C LYS A 96 -9.81 -20.42 -21.98
N LEU A 97 -10.53 -19.29 -22.00
CA LEU A 97 -11.08 -18.71 -23.23
C LEU A 97 -9.97 -18.31 -24.21
N LYS A 98 -8.89 -17.69 -23.72
CA LYS A 98 -7.70 -17.38 -24.55
C LYS A 98 -7.12 -18.64 -25.17
N ASN A 99 -6.91 -19.69 -24.38
CA ASN A 99 -6.39 -20.97 -24.86
C ASN A 99 -7.32 -21.62 -25.89
N GLN A 100 -8.64 -21.56 -25.69
CA GLN A 100 -9.62 -22.06 -26.66
C GLN A 100 -9.56 -21.30 -27.99
N LEU A 101 -9.41 -19.97 -27.95
CA LEU A 101 -9.24 -19.15 -29.16
C LEU A 101 -7.94 -19.53 -29.88
N GLU A 102 -6.81 -19.60 -29.19
CA GLU A 102 -5.54 -20.00 -29.79
C GLU A 102 -5.63 -21.36 -30.48
N VAL A 103 -6.19 -22.37 -29.80
CA VAL A 103 -6.40 -23.70 -30.38
C VAL A 103 -7.26 -23.64 -31.63
N ASN A 104 -8.38 -22.91 -31.59
CA ASN A 104 -9.31 -22.80 -32.73
C ASN A 104 -8.70 -22.04 -33.94
N PHE A 105 -7.83 -21.06 -33.69
CA PHE A 105 -7.14 -20.33 -34.76
C PHE A 105 -5.90 -21.08 -35.29
N SER A 106 -5.27 -21.92 -34.47
CA SER A 106 -4.18 -22.81 -34.89
C SER A 106 -4.69 -23.96 -35.75
N THR A 107 -5.85 -24.55 -35.44
CA THR A 107 -6.43 -25.64 -36.26
C THR A 107 -6.94 -25.15 -37.61
N LYS A 108 -7.46 -23.91 -37.70
CA LYS A 108 -7.96 -23.32 -38.96
C LYS A 108 -6.87 -22.90 -39.95
N LYS A 109 -5.61 -22.84 -39.53
CA LYS A 109 -4.46 -22.47 -40.40
C LYS A 109 -3.82 -23.68 -41.09
N SER A 110 -4.28 -24.89 -40.77
CA SER A 110 -3.75 -26.16 -41.28
C SER A 110 -4.66 -26.85 -42.30
N GLU A 111 -5.75 -26.19 -42.73
CA GLU A 111 -6.58 -26.55 -43.90
C GLU A 111 -6.36 -25.53 -45.03
#